data_AF-A0A7J4T7I2-F1
#
_entry.id   AF-A0A7J4T7I2-F1
#
_cell.length_a   1.000
_cell.length_b   1.000
_cell.length_c   1.000
_cell.angle_alpha   90.00
_cell.angle_beta   90.00
_cell.angle_gamma   90.00
#
_symmetry.space_group_name_H-M   'P 1'
#
loop_
_entity.id
_entity.type
_entity.pdbx_description
1 polymer ?
#
loop_
_entity_poly.entity_id
_entity_poly.type
_entity_poly.pdbx_seq_one_letter_code
_entity_poly.pdbx_strand_id
1 'polypeptide(L)'
;MSIAIETLDKKLTGNEFTTSAVDLLNQQIWYWGQDISKEEGNLLVEIGFERTEPPPISDAVSSVYSLELPGDRNIILRGYGIFFGCYNHGGIFLPRYEFIPGYRSDSKLVNPPWLETDLPQFRPPLEDELRSYTFLLTELITWIQDYEKNILKNYGLGYRHSVLEKWDNGKRQLINPVDVVDRWQKIKETIQEGFFMKNRSIKSNM
;
A
#
# COMPACT_ATOMS: atom_id res chain seq x y z
N MET A 1 10.88 2.03 -25.02
CA MET A 1 10.24 1.53 -23.78
C MET A 1 9.48 0.26 -24.18
N SER A 2 9.44 -0.79 -23.36
CA SER A 2 8.72 -2.01 -23.74
C SER A 2 7.21 -1.77 -23.66
N ILE A 3 6.45 -2.23 -24.66
CA ILE A 3 4.96 -2.18 -24.71
C ILE A 3 4.33 -2.73 -23.42
N ALA A 4 5.05 -3.63 -22.74
CA ALA A 4 4.69 -4.22 -21.46
C ALA A 4 4.59 -3.21 -20.32
N ILE A 5 5.60 -2.34 -20.21
CA ILE A 5 5.65 -1.29 -19.20
C ILE A 5 4.54 -0.29 -19.54
N GLU A 6 4.42 0.11 -20.81
CA GLU A 6 3.38 1.04 -21.27
C GLU A 6 1.95 0.56 -21.01
N THR A 7 1.66 -0.75 -21.05
CA THR A 7 0.29 -1.26 -20.85
C THR A 7 -0.11 -1.36 -19.38
N LEU A 8 0.80 -1.86 -18.51
CA LEU A 8 0.57 -1.86 -17.07
C LEU A 8 0.53 -0.42 -16.54
N ASP A 9 1.47 0.41 -16.99
CA ASP A 9 1.49 1.84 -16.70
C ASP A 9 0.20 2.51 -17.18
N LYS A 10 -0.28 2.27 -18.40
CA LYS A 10 -1.56 2.80 -18.89
C LYS A 10 -2.78 2.35 -18.09
N LYS A 11 -2.80 1.12 -17.57
CA LYS A 11 -3.88 0.66 -16.67
C LYS A 11 -3.80 1.36 -15.31
N LEU A 12 -2.59 1.44 -14.74
CA LEU A 12 -2.36 2.08 -13.44
C LEU A 12 -2.52 3.60 -13.48
N THR A 13 -2.30 4.23 -14.64
CA THR A 13 -2.46 5.67 -14.92
C THR A 13 -3.80 6.01 -15.59
N GLY A 14 -4.69 5.01 -15.76
CA GLY A 14 -6.05 5.25 -16.22
C GLY A 14 -6.75 6.17 -15.23
N ASN A 15 -7.10 7.38 -15.67
CA ASN A 15 -7.48 8.49 -14.78
C ASN A 15 -8.54 8.12 -13.72
N GLU A 16 -9.56 7.35 -14.09
CA GLU A 16 -10.60 6.87 -13.16
C GLU A 16 -10.10 5.80 -12.17
N PHE A 17 -9.28 4.85 -12.65
CA PHE A 17 -8.68 3.82 -11.80
C PHE A 17 -7.72 4.44 -10.78
N THR A 18 -6.80 5.28 -11.24
CA THR A 18 -5.81 5.94 -10.38
C THR A 18 -6.50 6.80 -9.32
N THR A 19 -7.50 7.60 -9.72
CA THR A 19 -8.27 8.43 -8.77
C THR A 19 -8.95 7.56 -7.71
N SER A 20 -9.64 6.49 -8.12
CA SER A 20 -10.31 5.60 -7.17
C SER A 20 -9.34 4.88 -6.24
N ALA A 21 -8.14 4.53 -6.72
CA ALA A 21 -7.13 3.84 -5.92
C ALA A 21 -6.43 4.79 -4.95
N VAL A 22 -6.15 6.02 -5.38
CA VAL A 22 -5.64 7.11 -4.52
C VAL A 22 -6.64 7.42 -3.41
N ASP A 23 -7.93 7.56 -3.72
CA ASP A 23 -8.96 7.80 -2.70
C ASP A 23 -9.04 6.66 -1.67
N LEU A 24 -8.95 5.41 -2.13
CA LEU A 24 -8.95 4.25 -1.25
C LEU A 24 -7.70 4.18 -0.37
N LEU A 25 -6.51 4.44 -0.91
CA LEU A 25 -5.27 4.46 -0.14
C LEU A 25 -5.25 5.62 0.86
N ASN A 26 -5.76 6.79 0.47
CA ASN A 26 -5.93 7.94 1.36
C ASN A 26 -6.80 7.59 2.58
N GLN A 27 -7.91 6.89 2.33
CA GLN A 27 -8.80 6.40 3.39
C GLN A 27 -8.13 5.36 4.27
N GLN A 28 -7.41 4.43 3.65
CA GLN A 28 -6.70 3.38 4.37
C GLN A 28 -5.62 3.94 5.30
N ILE A 29 -4.86 4.94 4.84
CA ILE A 29 -3.86 5.63 5.67
C ILE A 29 -4.53 6.41 6.80
N TRP A 30 -5.69 7.01 6.56
CA TRP A 30 -6.48 7.64 7.64
C TRP A 30 -6.93 6.61 8.68
N TYR A 31 -7.42 5.44 8.25
CA TYR A 31 -7.79 4.34 9.14
C TYR A 31 -6.62 3.95 10.04
N TRP A 32 -5.44 3.69 9.49
CA TRP A 32 -4.27 3.37 10.32
C TRP A 32 -3.90 4.49 11.30
N GLY A 33 -4.05 5.76 10.90
CA GLY A 33 -3.84 6.90 11.81
C GLY A 33 -4.78 6.89 13.02
N GLN A 34 -6.05 6.55 12.80
CA GLN A 34 -7.04 6.41 13.88
C GLN A 34 -6.85 5.12 14.69
N ASP A 35 -6.42 4.04 14.05
CA ASP A 35 -6.09 2.76 14.69
C ASP A 35 -4.90 2.89 15.66
N ILE A 36 -3.92 3.75 15.32
CA ILE A 36 -2.80 4.13 16.19
C ILE A 36 -3.27 4.95 17.39
N SER A 37 -4.23 5.86 17.17
CA SER A 37 -4.67 6.87 18.16
C SER A 37 -5.86 6.41 19.00
N LYS A 38 -6.24 5.13 18.90
CA LYS A 38 -7.39 4.57 19.59
C LYS A 38 -7.15 4.54 21.10
N GLU A 39 -8.16 4.93 21.87
CA GLU A 39 -8.03 5.11 23.32
C GLU A 39 -7.66 3.83 24.06
N GLU A 40 -8.17 2.68 23.62
CA GLU A 40 -7.92 1.39 24.28
C GLU A 40 -6.57 0.76 23.90
N GLY A 41 -5.79 1.39 23.01
CA GLY A 41 -4.51 0.86 22.58
C GLY A 41 -4.24 1.09 21.10
N ASN A 42 -2.95 1.00 20.74
CA ASN A 42 -2.49 1.12 19.37
C ASN A 42 -2.67 -0.21 18.63
N LEU A 43 -3.66 -0.28 17.75
CA LEU A 43 -4.01 -1.53 17.07
C LEU A 43 -2.90 -2.06 16.17
N LEU A 44 -2.05 -1.19 15.60
CA LEU A 44 -0.91 -1.63 14.79
C LEU A 44 0.09 -2.39 15.67
N VAL A 45 0.37 -1.88 16.87
CA VAL A 45 1.27 -2.57 17.81
C VAL A 45 0.65 -3.88 18.28
N GLU A 46 -0.66 -3.93 18.53
CA GLU A 46 -1.37 -5.16 18.92
C GLU A 46 -1.26 -6.27 17.88
N ILE A 47 -1.20 -5.94 16.58
CA ILE A 47 -1.00 -6.92 15.51
C ILE A 47 0.48 -7.19 15.19
N GLY A 48 1.40 -6.63 15.98
CA GLY A 48 2.84 -6.93 15.93
C GLY A 48 3.72 -5.90 15.22
N PHE A 49 3.21 -4.71 14.88
CA PHE A 49 4.10 -3.66 14.38
C PHE A 49 5.06 -3.17 15.47
N GLU A 50 6.31 -3.02 15.07
CA GLU A 50 7.32 -2.27 15.83
C GLU A 50 7.16 -0.78 15.53
N ARG A 51 7.09 0.02 16.61
CA ARG A 51 7.04 1.48 16.55
C ARG A 51 8.43 2.04 16.81
N THR A 52 8.97 2.75 15.83
CA THR A 52 10.26 3.44 15.94
C THR A 52 10.04 4.95 16.05
N GLU A 53 10.43 5.53 17.17
CA GLU A 53 10.31 6.98 17.41
C GLU A 53 11.26 7.80 16.52
N PRO A 54 10.90 9.04 16.17
CA PRO A 54 11.81 9.98 15.55
C PRO A 54 13.01 10.29 16.45
N PRO A 55 14.15 10.71 15.89
CA PRO A 55 15.23 11.28 16.67
C PRO A 55 14.71 12.47 17.51
N PRO A 56 15.22 12.70 18.73
CA PRO A 56 14.69 13.70 19.68
C PRO A 56 14.73 15.17 19.22
N ILE A 57 15.31 15.44 18.05
CA ILE A 57 15.58 16.78 17.52
C ILE A 57 14.41 17.29 16.66
N SER A 58 13.40 16.45 16.39
CA SER A 58 12.29 16.83 15.51
C SER A 58 10.93 16.47 16.10
N ASP A 59 10.32 17.45 16.79
CA ASP A 59 8.95 17.33 17.32
C ASP A 59 7.88 17.26 16.20
N ALA A 60 8.26 17.53 14.96
CA ALA A 60 7.34 17.60 13.81
C ALA A 60 7.21 16.27 13.04
N VAL A 61 7.97 15.23 13.41
CA VAL A 61 8.08 13.99 12.64
C VAL A 61 7.39 12.86 13.38
N SER A 62 6.49 12.14 12.71
CA SER A 62 5.77 11.01 13.30
C SER A 62 6.61 9.73 13.34
N SER A 63 6.30 8.84 14.29
CA SER A 63 6.93 7.51 14.40
C SER A 63 6.78 6.69 13.10
N VAL A 64 7.70 5.75 12.90
CA VAL A 64 7.65 4.75 11.83
C VAL A 64 7.05 3.46 12.39
N TYR A 65 6.15 2.83 11.64
CA TYR A 65 5.60 1.52 11.99
C TYR A 65 6.10 0.49 10.99
N SER A 66 6.82 -0.53 11.49
CA SER A 66 7.36 -1.62 10.66
C SER A 66 6.83 -2.97 11.15
N LEU A 67 6.55 -3.89 10.22
CA LEU A 67 6.12 -5.25 10.55
C LEU A 67 6.88 -6.23 9.64
N GLU A 68 7.59 -7.17 10.26
CA GLU A 68 8.14 -8.32 9.55
C GLU A 68 7.05 -9.39 9.38
N LEU A 69 6.96 -9.94 8.17
CA LEU A 69 5.95 -10.91 7.75
C LEU A 69 6.64 -12.22 7.36
N PRO A 70 5.95 -13.38 7.46
CA PRO A 70 6.51 -14.66 7.04
C PRO A 70 7.02 -14.63 5.59
N GLY A 71 8.11 -15.35 5.32
CA GLY A 71 8.73 -15.43 4.00
C GLY A 71 9.63 -14.24 3.67
N ASP A 72 10.35 -13.71 4.66
CA ASP A 72 11.28 -12.57 4.54
C ASP A 72 10.64 -11.36 3.85
N ARG A 73 9.38 -11.09 4.23
CA ARG A 73 8.61 -9.94 3.78
C ARG A 73 8.59 -8.90 4.88
N ASN A 74 8.49 -7.64 4.51
CA ASN A 74 8.28 -6.56 5.46
C ASN A 74 7.37 -5.49 4.89
N ILE A 75 6.73 -4.78 5.80
CA ILE A 75 5.91 -3.62 5.48
C ILE A 75 6.28 -2.48 6.42
N ILE A 76 6.38 -1.27 5.87
CA ILE A 76 6.62 -0.05 6.63
C ILE A 76 5.53 0.96 6.25
N LEU A 77 4.78 1.43 7.24
CA LEU A 77 3.66 2.34 7.07
C LEU A 77 4.04 3.77 7.48
N ARG A 78 3.83 4.73 6.58
CA ARG A 78 3.95 6.17 6.87
C ARG A 78 2.74 6.93 6.34
N GLY A 79 2.55 8.16 6.84
CA GLY A 79 1.45 9.03 6.41
C GLY A 79 1.52 9.48 4.94
N TYR A 80 2.68 9.32 4.30
CA TYR A 80 2.92 9.67 2.89
C TYR A 80 2.92 8.44 1.96
N GLY A 81 2.88 7.21 2.47
CA GLY A 81 2.92 6.01 1.64
C GLY A 81 3.34 4.74 2.38
N ILE A 82 3.52 3.67 1.62
CA ILE A 82 3.81 2.34 2.13
C ILE A 82 5.05 1.78 1.43
N PHE A 83 6.02 1.32 2.19
CA PHE A 83 7.07 0.44 1.66
C PHE A 83 6.69 -1.02 1.90
N PHE A 84 6.90 -1.87 0.90
CA PHE A 84 6.71 -3.31 0.99
C PHE A 84 7.87 -4.04 0.33
N GLY A 85 8.53 -4.90 1.07
CA GLY A 85 9.70 -5.66 0.62
C GLY A 85 9.51 -7.16 0.73
N CYS A 86 10.19 -7.91 -0.14
CA CYS A 86 10.34 -9.35 -0.07
C CYS A 86 11.71 -9.76 -0.59
N TYR A 87 12.46 -10.55 0.18
CA TYR A 87 13.86 -10.90 -0.13
C TYR A 87 14.10 -11.32 -1.58
N ASN A 88 13.27 -12.22 -2.13
CA ASN A 88 13.43 -12.76 -3.49
C ASN A 88 12.85 -11.88 -4.61
N HIS A 89 12.14 -10.80 -4.27
CA HIS A 89 11.41 -9.98 -5.24
C HIS A 89 11.80 -8.49 -5.20
N GLY A 90 12.61 -8.06 -4.24
CA GLY A 90 12.98 -6.66 -4.05
C GLY A 90 11.95 -5.90 -3.23
N GLY A 91 11.79 -4.61 -3.52
CA GLY A 91 10.93 -3.72 -2.74
C GLY A 91 10.20 -2.71 -3.61
N ILE A 92 8.97 -2.39 -3.19
CA ILE A 92 8.17 -1.30 -3.75
C ILE A 92 7.91 -0.23 -2.72
N PHE A 93 7.74 1.00 -3.20
CA PHE A 93 7.17 2.08 -2.43
C PHE A 93 5.91 2.57 -3.14
N LEU A 94 4.76 2.46 -2.47
CA LEU A 94 3.46 2.91 -2.95
C LEU A 94 3.15 4.29 -2.33
N PRO A 95 3.28 5.38 -3.10
CA PRO A 95 3.02 6.71 -2.59
C PRO A 95 1.52 6.96 -2.46
N ARG A 96 1.17 7.75 -1.44
CA ARG A 96 -0.23 8.00 -1.04
C ARG A 96 -1.06 8.71 -2.12
N TYR A 97 -0.48 9.67 -2.84
CA TYR A 97 -1.25 10.61 -3.67
C TYR A 97 -1.24 10.26 -5.17
N GLU A 98 -0.40 9.32 -5.59
CA GLU A 98 -0.24 8.91 -6.98
C GLU A 98 -0.68 7.47 -7.21
N PHE A 99 -0.59 6.60 -6.18
CA PHE A 99 -0.87 5.16 -6.30
C PHE A 99 -0.05 4.45 -7.39
N ILE A 100 1.09 5.03 -7.80
CA ILE A 100 2.00 4.44 -8.78
C ILE A 100 3.25 3.99 -8.03
N PRO A 101 3.42 2.69 -7.76
CA PRO A 101 4.54 2.24 -6.96
C PRO A 101 5.83 2.30 -7.75
N GLY A 102 6.88 2.83 -7.12
CA GLY A 102 8.25 2.67 -7.59
C GLY A 102 8.83 1.34 -7.13
N TYR A 103 9.86 0.85 -7.83
CA TYR A 103 10.52 -0.43 -7.61
C TYR A 103 12.03 -0.28 -7.33
N ARG A 104 12.57 -1.22 -6.55
CA ARG A 104 13.99 -1.46 -6.33
C ARG A 104 14.27 -2.96 -6.18
N SER A 105 15.50 -3.37 -6.51
CA SER A 105 15.98 -4.73 -6.25
C SER A 105 16.19 -5.03 -4.76
N ASP A 106 16.46 -4.00 -3.95
CA ASP A 106 16.62 -4.16 -2.51
C ASP A 106 15.27 -4.31 -1.83
N SER A 107 15.15 -5.32 -0.98
CA SER A 107 13.91 -5.66 -0.25
C SER A 107 13.82 -5.04 1.14
N LYS A 108 14.85 -4.33 1.59
CA LYS A 108 14.89 -3.70 2.91
C LYS A 108 15.36 -2.26 2.82
N LEU A 109 14.80 -1.42 3.68
CA LEU A 109 15.35 -0.10 3.94
C LEU A 109 16.45 -0.23 4.99
N VAL A 110 17.55 0.49 4.80
CA VAL A 110 18.67 0.49 5.75
C VAL A 110 18.33 1.28 7.01
N ASN A 111 17.58 2.37 6.84
CA ASN A 111 17.18 3.25 7.93
C ASN A 111 15.64 3.39 7.95
N PRO A 112 15.04 3.62 9.13
CA PRO A 112 13.64 4.02 9.23
C PRO A 112 13.41 5.29 8.41
N PRO A 113 12.44 5.32 7.48
CA PRO A 113 12.25 6.48 6.62
C PRO A 113 11.34 7.48 7.33
N TRP A 114 11.86 8.38 8.16
CA TRP A 114 11.06 9.35 8.93
C TRP A 114 10.49 10.49 8.09
N LEU A 115 11.17 10.87 7.03
CA LEU A 115 10.72 11.78 5.98
C LEU A 115 10.67 11.03 4.65
N GLU A 116 9.95 11.59 3.68
CA GLU A 116 9.95 11.03 2.32
C GLU A 116 11.36 11.09 1.70
N THR A 117 12.14 12.12 2.03
CA THR A 117 13.54 12.27 1.60
C THR A 117 14.50 11.23 2.18
N ASP A 118 14.07 10.50 3.23
CA ASP A 118 14.86 9.40 3.80
C ASP A 118 14.69 8.10 2.98
N LEU A 119 13.67 8.05 2.11
CA LEU A 119 13.51 6.93 1.21
C LEU A 119 14.63 6.93 0.17
N PRO A 120 15.15 5.75 -0.16
CA PRO A 120 16.11 5.65 -1.24
C PRO A 120 15.39 5.83 -2.59
N GLN A 121 16.11 6.13 -3.66
CA GLN A 121 15.46 6.36 -4.97
C GLN A 121 14.75 5.11 -5.47
N PHE A 122 13.47 5.24 -5.83
CA PHE A 122 12.71 4.22 -6.55
C PHE A 122 12.58 4.58 -8.04
N ARG A 123 12.46 3.58 -8.88
CA ARG A 123 12.28 3.75 -10.34
C ARG A 123 11.16 2.85 -10.86
N PRO A 124 10.61 3.11 -12.05
CA PRO A 124 9.75 2.13 -12.71
C PRO A 124 10.46 0.77 -12.86
N PRO A 125 9.73 -0.36 -12.80
CA PRO A 125 10.30 -1.69 -13.00
C PRO A 125 10.76 -1.87 -14.45
N LEU A 126 11.84 -2.63 -14.63
CA LEU A 126 12.27 -3.14 -15.93
C LEU A 126 11.38 -4.33 -16.34
N GLU A 127 11.49 -4.74 -17.61
CA GLU A 127 10.63 -5.79 -18.16
C GLU A 127 10.76 -7.15 -17.45
N ASP A 128 11.98 -7.54 -17.10
CA ASP A 128 12.30 -8.74 -16.34
C ASP A 128 11.89 -8.66 -14.86
N GLU A 129 11.73 -7.44 -14.34
CA GLU A 129 11.30 -7.17 -12.96
C GLU A 129 9.76 -7.11 -12.81
N LEU A 130 9.01 -7.02 -13.92
CA LEU A 130 7.55 -6.89 -13.89
C LEU A 130 6.87 -8.00 -13.08
N ARG A 131 7.38 -9.23 -13.14
CA ARG A 131 6.82 -10.34 -12.35
C ARG A 131 6.95 -10.07 -10.85
N SER A 132 8.14 -9.68 -10.40
CA SER A 132 8.40 -9.36 -9.00
C SER A 132 7.63 -8.13 -8.54
N TYR A 133 7.59 -7.09 -9.37
CA TYR A 133 6.79 -5.89 -9.14
C TYR A 133 5.30 -6.20 -8.95
N THR A 134 4.70 -6.94 -9.88
CA THR A 134 3.29 -7.34 -9.77
C THR A 134 3.04 -8.21 -8.56
N PHE A 135 3.95 -9.14 -8.24
CA PHE A 135 3.86 -9.96 -7.03
C PHE A 135 3.84 -9.09 -5.77
N LEU A 136 4.83 -8.20 -5.59
CA LEU A 136 4.93 -7.32 -4.42
C LEU A 136 3.67 -6.47 -4.24
N LEU A 137 3.16 -5.87 -5.32
CA LEU A 137 1.97 -5.02 -5.25
C LEU A 137 0.70 -5.82 -4.91
N THR A 138 0.57 -7.02 -5.48
CA THR A 138 -0.54 -7.93 -5.19
C THR A 138 -0.52 -8.40 -3.74
N GLU A 139 0.66 -8.73 -3.21
CA GLU A 139 0.85 -9.16 -1.83
C GLU A 139 0.59 -8.02 -0.84
N LEU A 140 1.05 -6.80 -1.15
CA LEU A 140 0.74 -5.62 -0.36
C LEU A 140 -0.77 -5.40 -0.27
N ILE A 141 -1.49 -5.42 -1.40
CA ILE A 141 -2.95 -5.23 -1.40
C ILE A 141 -3.64 -6.35 -0.61
N THR A 142 -3.16 -7.59 -0.73
CA THR A 142 -3.70 -8.72 0.03
C THR A 142 -3.54 -8.49 1.53
N TRP A 143 -2.36 -8.02 1.96
CA TRP A 143 -2.12 -7.68 3.36
C TRP A 143 -3.07 -6.58 3.85
N ILE A 144 -3.30 -5.52 3.06
CA ILE A 144 -4.25 -4.44 3.40
C ILE A 144 -5.68 -5.00 3.55
N GLN A 145 -6.11 -5.88 2.63
CA GLN A 145 -7.42 -6.51 2.69
C GLN A 145 -7.59 -7.34 3.96
N ASP A 146 -6.59 -8.15 4.30
CA ASP A 146 -6.66 -9.03 5.46
C ASP A 146 -6.59 -8.25 6.78
N TYR A 147 -5.83 -7.14 6.80
CA TYR A 147 -5.88 -6.17 7.89
C TYR A 147 -7.31 -5.65 8.10
N GLU A 148 -7.95 -5.11 7.05
CA GLU A 148 -9.30 -4.55 7.16
C GLU A 148 -10.36 -5.61 7.52
N LYS A 149 -10.29 -6.82 6.95
CA LYS A 149 -11.16 -7.92 7.36
C LYS A 149 -11.02 -8.23 8.85
N ASN A 150 -9.80 -8.23 9.39
CA ASN A 150 -9.56 -8.48 10.80
C ASN A 150 -10.13 -7.35 11.67
N ILE A 151 -9.98 -6.09 11.26
CA ILE A 151 -10.58 -4.96 11.97
C ILE A 151 -12.10 -5.06 11.97
N LEU A 152 -12.72 -5.30 10.82
CA LEU A 152 -14.17 -5.43 10.71
C LEU A 152 -14.70 -6.62 11.54
N LYS A 153 -13.95 -7.72 11.61
CA LYS A 153 -14.29 -8.88 12.43
C LYS A 153 -14.24 -8.58 13.93
N ASN A 154 -13.22 -7.84 14.39
CA ASN A 154 -12.97 -7.66 15.82
C ASN A 154 -13.65 -6.42 16.42
N TYR A 155 -13.83 -5.37 15.62
CA TYR A 155 -14.36 -4.07 16.06
C TYR A 155 -15.67 -3.67 15.36
N GLY A 156 -16.08 -4.41 14.32
CA GLY A 156 -17.32 -4.18 13.60
C GLY A 156 -17.29 -2.98 12.65
N LEU A 157 -18.30 -2.91 11.79
CA LEU A 157 -18.47 -1.79 10.84
C LEU A 157 -18.71 -0.45 11.55
N GLY A 158 -19.36 -0.46 12.71
CA GLY A 158 -19.63 0.76 13.48
C GLY A 158 -18.37 1.53 13.87
N TYR A 159 -17.26 0.82 14.16
CA TYR A 159 -15.97 1.43 14.41
C TYR A 159 -15.44 2.19 13.18
N ARG A 160 -15.50 1.59 12.00
CA ARG A 160 -15.04 2.25 10.76
C ARG A 160 -15.92 3.44 10.39
N HIS A 161 -17.22 3.37 10.65
CA HIS A 161 -18.11 4.53 10.47
C HIS A 161 -17.72 5.70 11.38
N SER A 162 -17.50 5.47 12.69
CA SER A 162 -17.11 6.56 13.60
C SER A 162 -15.74 7.15 13.28
N VAL A 163 -14.82 6.33 12.75
CA VAL A 163 -13.53 6.77 12.22
C VAL A 163 -13.68 7.67 10.99
N LEU A 164 -14.63 7.36 10.09
CA LEU A 164 -14.90 8.17 8.89
C LEU A 164 -15.61 9.47 9.20
N GLU A 165 -16.50 9.51 10.19
CA GLU A 165 -17.19 10.75 10.60
C GLU A 165 -16.20 11.86 10.97
N LYS A 166 -15.06 11.49 11.57
CA LYS A 166 -13.98 12.43 11.90
C LYS A 166 -13.17 12.89 10.69
N TRP A 167 -13.24 12.15 9.58
CA TRP A 167 -12.50 12.44 8.36
C TRP A 167 -13.32 13.22 7.33
N ASP A 168 -14.64 13.03 7.34
CA ASP A 168 -15.53 13.70 6.41
C ASP A 168 -15.43 15.22 6.59
N ASN A 169 -15.05 15.89 5.52
CA ASN A 169 -15.00 17.35 5.45
C ASN A 169 -15.94 17.90 4.36
N GLY A 170 -16.86 17.07 3.84
CA GLY A 170 -17.79 17.38 2.77
C GLY A 170 -17.17 17.54 1.38
N LYS A 171 -15.85 17.34 1.23
CA LYS A 171 -15.13 17.49 -0.04
C LYS A 171 -14.46 16.20 -0.52
N ARG A 172 -14.18 15.27 0.38
CA ARG A 172 -13.51 14.00 0.08
C ARG A 172 -14.50 12.99 -0.46
N GLN A 173 -14.08 12.18 -1.43
CA GLN A 173 -14.81 10.97 -1.78
C GLN A 173 -14.65 9.97 -0.64
N LEU A 174 -15.76 9.59 -0.01
CA LEU A 174 -15.78 8.59 1.04
C LEU A 174 -16.16 7.24 0.46
N ILE A 175 -15.35 6.25 0.77
CA ILE A 175 -15.65 4.86 0.45
C ILE A 175 -16.38 4.30 1.66
N ASN A 176 -17.58 3.75 1.43
CA ASN A 176 -18.33 3.14 2.52
C ASN A 176 -17.48 1.99 3.14
N PRO A 177 -17.34 1.89 4.47
CA PRO A 177 -16.59 0.82 5.12
C PRO A 177 -16.95 -0.58 4.64
N VAL A 178 -18.21 -0.82 4.26
CA VAL A 178 -18.66 -2.12 3.72
C VAL A 178 -18.01 -2.47 2.39
N ASP A 179 -17.61 -1.47 1.60
CA ASP A 179 -17.05 -1.64 0.25
C ASP A 179 -15.52 -1.70 0.23
N VAL A 180 -14.85 -1.31 1.32
CA VAL A 180 -13.37 -1.11 1.33
C VAL A 180 -12.63 -2.38 0.93
N VAL A 181 -12.98 -3.52 1.52
CA VAL A 181 -12.33 -4.81 1.22
C VAL A 181 -12.54 -5.23 -0.24
N ASP A 182 -13.76 -5.05 -0.75
CA ASP A 182 -14.13 -5.38 -2.14
C ASP A 182 -13.48 -4.44 -3.15
N ARG A 183 -13.30 -3.17 -2.80
CA ARG A 183 -12.58 -2.22 -3.67
C ARG A 183 -11.10 -2.57 -3.77
N TRP A 184 -10.46 -2.96 -2.67
CA TRP A 184 -9.09 -3.48 -2.72
C TRP A 184 -9.01 -4.76 -3.57
N GLN A 185 -10.03 -5.62 -3.51
CA GLN A 185 -10.09 -6.83 -4.34
C GLN A 185 -10.12 -6.49 -5.83
N LYS A 186 -10.95 -5.52 -6.23
CA LYS A 186 -11.02 -5.04 -7.62
C LYS A 186 -9.70 -4.44 -8.10
N ILE A 187 -9.00 -3.70 -7.24
CA ILE A 187 -7.66 -3.17 -7.57
C ILE A 187 -6.68 -4.32 -7.82
N LYS A 188 -6.64 -5.31 -6.92
CA LYS A 188 -5.81 -6.51 -7.05
C LYS A 188 -6.08 -7.25 -8.37
N GLU A 189 -7.35 -7.49 -8.70
CA GLU A 189 -7.76 -8.14 -9.94
C GLU A 189 -7.31 -7.35 -11.17
N THR A 190 -7.47 -6.03 -11.16
CA THR A 190 -7.06 -5.15 -12.27
C THR A 190 -5.54 -5.23 -12.51
N ILE A 191 -4.75 -5.23 -11.44
CA ILE A 191 -3.28 -5.37 -11.50
C ILE A 191 -2.90 -6.73 -12.08
N GLN A 192 -3.52 -7.80 -11.58
CA GLN A 192 -3.27 -9.15 -12.05
C GLN A 192 -3.65 -9.31 -13.52
N GLU A 193 -4.81 -8.82 -13.95
CA GLU A 193 -5.22 -8.84 -15.35
C GLU A 193 -4.28 -8.06 -16.26
N GLY A 194 -3.81 -6.90 -15.82
CA GLY A 194 -2.78 -6.12 -16.53
C GLY A 194 -1.52 -6.94 -16.80
N PHE A 195 -1.12 -7.77 -15.84
CA PHE A 195 0.00 -8.69 -16.00
C PHE A 195 -0.34 -9.94 -16.86
N PHE A 196 -1.53 -10.54 -16.68
CA PHE A 196 -1.90 -11.79 -17.37
C PHE A 196 -2.25 -11.61 -18.85
N MET A 197 -2.86 -10.50 -19.25
CA MET A 197 -3.14 -10.22 -20.68
C MET A 197 -1.84 -10.18 -21.51
N LYS A 198 -0.70 -9.84 -20.89
CA LYS A 198 0.64 -9.90 -21.52
C LYS A 198 1.13 -11.34 -21.73
N ASN A 199 1.02 -12.21 -20.71
CA ASN A 199 1.56 -13.57 -20.77
C ASN A 199 0.85 -14.48 -21.79
N ARG A 200 -0.38 -14.16 -22.20
CA ARG A 200 -1.09 -14.86 -23.29
C ARG A 200 -0.65 -14.38 -24.69
N SER A 201 -0.47 -13.08 -24.92
CA SER A 201 -0.02 -12.58 -26.23
C SER A 201 1.41 -13.01 -26.61
N ILE A 202 2.28 -13.27 -25.62
CA ILE A 202 3.63 -13.79 -25.87
C ILE A 202 3.60 -15.27 -26.30
N LYS A 203 2.65 -16.06 -25.77
CA LYS A 203 2.50 -17.48 -26.13
C LYS A 203 1.78 -17.72 -27.46
N SER A 204 1.02 -16.75 -27.97
CA SER A 204 0.35 -16.85 -29.27
C SER A 204 1.21 -16.37 -30.45
N ASN A 205 2.39 -15.78 -30.18
CA ASN A 205 3.33 -15.28 -31.18
C ASN A 205 4.66 -16.07 -31.22
N MET A 206 4.72 -17.23 -30.54
CA MET A 206 5.72 -18.28 -30.72
C MET A 206 5.05 -19.51 -31.34
#